data_AF-A0AAF3ES90-F1
#
_entry.id   AF-A0AAF3ES90-F1
#
_cell.length_a   1.000
_cell.length_b   1.000
_cell.length_c   1.000
_cell.angle_alpha   90.00
_cell.angle_beta   90.00
_cell.angle_gamma   90.00
#
_symmetry.space_group_name_H-M   'P 1'
#
loop_
_entity.id
_entity.type
_entity.pdbx_description
1 polymer ?
#
loop_
_entity_poly.entity_id
_entity_poly.type
_entity_poly.pdbx_seq_one_letter_code
_entity_poly.pdbx_strand_id
1 'polypeptide(L)'
;MDFYAPRARTHNEEEYQELLKQVQSLQNKLSAKTETLLRLGNDLETREKERDQWRAKAENYERNLERSERQITQLTQGIRDTALKDLEESRALAKRLEIENEHLKRQNDDLKAEIRDLQKDCKTFRQQLARVEVERIEERRGGGQNDANPQMRTKSRSSSDHLPCDGETIARLEKLIAENKQLEADMSSLLGTKEELVLEREAMAKKIERLSAELTYLLNGDPRRMVEDLDSLMAENRYLKAQLDSANEESQTIKETLEKYRTVAEHVHARKQAELSPSVKESKDEEKSTVAVVNMKQIRELLTSHSIELDEGDYRAMSNILLDVCNDKQMALAHQRRANKILGNRLHEVEQKLQTLELRGDKSPRSVSPRL
;
A
#
# COMPACT_ATOMS: atom_id res chain seq x y z
N MET A 1 -82.29 -53.65 -60.61
CA MET A 1 -82.30 -53.51 -59.13
C MET A 1 -80.88 -53.17 -58.73
N ASP A 2 -80.48 -51.92 -58.98
CA ASP A 2 -79.13 -51.44 -58.70
C ASP A 2 -79.04 -51.03 -57.23
N PHE A 3 -78.13 -51.69 -56.52
CA PHE A 3 -77.85 -51.45 -55.12
C PHE A 3 -77.27 -50.05 -54.93
N TYR A 4 -78.01 -49.20 -54.23
CA TYR A 4 -77.51 -47.92 -53.70
C TYR A 4 -76.52 -48.23 -52.57
N ALA A 5 -75.22 -48.20 -52.87
CA ALA A 5 -74.17 -48.21 -51.86
C ALA A 5 -74.08 -46.81 -51.22
N PRO A 6 -74.28 -46.66 -49.90
CA PRO A 6 -74.12 -45.37 -49.25
C PRO A 6 -72.63 -45.05 -49.16
N ARG A 7 -72.20 -43.98 -49.86
CA ARG A 7 -70.85 -43.41 -49.71
C ARG A 7 -70.69 -42.96 -48.26
N ALA A 8 -69.82 -43.67 -47.53
CA ALA A 8 -69.49 -43.39 -46.15
C ALA A 8 -68.92 -41.98 -46.00
N ARG A 9 -69.30 -41.34 -44.89
CA ARG A 9 -68.83 -40.02 -44.42
C ARG A 9 -67.35 -40.07 -44.00
N THR A 10 -66.42 -40.33 -44.90
CA THR A 10 -64.98 -40.39 -44.57
C THR A 10 -64.30 -39.02 -44.60
N HIS A 11 -64.86 -38.07 -45.34
CA HIS A 11 -64.28 -36.73 -45.52
C HIS A 11 -64.24 -35.89 -44.22
N ASN A 12 -65.25 -36.04 -43.34
CA ASN A 12 -65.29 -35.30 -42.08
C ASN A 12 -64.30 -35.81 -41.02
N GLU A 13 -63.89 -37.08 -41.08
CA GLU A 13 -62.99 -37.68 -40.09
C GLU A 13 -61.53 -37.27 -40.34
N GLU A 14 -61.12 -37.24 -41.61
CA GLU A 14 -59.78 -36.78 -42.00
C GLU A 14 -59.58 -35.29 -41.70
N GLU A 15 -60.56 -34.44 -42.02
CA GLU A 15 -60.54 -33.02 -41.68
C GLU A 15 -60.51 -32.79 -40.16
N TYR A 16 -61.27 -33.58 -39.39
CA TYR A 16 -61.26 -33.51 -37.92
C TYR A 16 -59.89 -33.88 -37.34
N GLN A 17 -59.24 -34.93 -37.86
CA GLN A 17 -57.89 -35.33 -37.45
C GLN A 17 -56.84 -34.28 -37.81
N GLU A 18 -56.98 -33.61 -38.95
CA GLU A 18 -56.09 -32.52 -39.34
C GLU A 18 -56.26 -31.28 -38.46
N LEU A 19 -57.50 -30.91 -38.12
CA LEU A 19 -57.82 -29.87 -37.14
C LEU A 19 -57.22 -30.18 -35.76
N LEU A 20 -57.31 -31.42 -35.28
CA LEU A 20 -56.69 -31.82 -34.01
C LEU A 20 -55.16 -31.63 -34.04
N LYS A 21 -54.49 -32.04 -35.12
CA LYS A 21 -53.04 -31.81 -35.30
C LYS A 21 -52.69 -30.33 -35.32
N GLN A 22 -53.50 -29.50 -35.98
CA GLN A 22 -53.30 -28.05 -36.01
C GLN A 22 -53.48 -27.43 -34.62
N VAL A 23 -54.52 -27.81 -33.88
CA VAL A 23 -54.76 -27.35 -32.50
C VAL A 23 -53.58 -27.73 -31.60
N GLN A 24 -53.09 -28.96 -31.69
CA GLN A 24 -51.96 -29.41 -30.89
C GLN A 24 -50.65 -28.68 -31.23
N SER A 25 -50.40 -28.42 -32.53
CA SER A 25 -49.27 -27.60 -32.98
C SER A 25 -49.35 -26.18 -32.44
N LEU A 26 -50.55 -25.57 -32.45
CA LEU A 26 -50.77 -24.24 -31.91
C LEU A 26 -50.62 -24.21 -30.38
N GLN A 27 -51.10 -25.22 -29.66
CA GLN A 27 -50.90 -25.37 -28.21
C GLN A 27 -49.42 -25.50 -27.84
N ASN A 28 -48.64 -26.29 -28.59
CA ASN A 28 -47.19 -26.41 -28.38
C ASN A 28 -46.47 -25.09 -28.67
N LYS A 29 -46.86 -24.36 -29.72
CA LYS A 29 -46.30 -23.03 -30.00
C LYS A 29 -46.67 -22.01 -28.92
N LEU A 30 -47.90 -22.06 -28.41
CA LEU A 30 -48.36 -21.16 -27.36
C LEU A 30 -47.60 -21.42 -26.06
N SER A 31 -47.51 -22.69 -25.62
CA SER A 31 -46.75 -23.06 -24.42
C SER A 31 -45.27 -22.68 -24.51
N ALA A 32 -44.62 -22.94 -25.65
CA ALA A 32 -43.24 -22.51 -25.88
C ALA A 32 -43.08 -20.98 -25.77
N LYS A 33 -43.99 -20.21 -26.38
CA LYS A 33 -43.98 -18.74 -26.26
C LYS A 33 -44.21 -18.30 -24.81
N THR A 34 -45.15 -18.91 -24.10
CA THR A 34 -45.40 -18.61 -22.68
C THR A 34 -44.16 -18.88 -21.83
N GLU A 35 -43.47 -20.00 -22.04
CA GLU A 35 -42.21 -20.31 -21.34
C GLU A 35 -41.11 -19.27 -21.65
N THR A 36 -40.97 -18.88 -22.92
CA THR A 36 -40.00 -17.83 -23.28
C THR A 36 -40.30 -16.49 -22.63
N LEU A 37 -41.58 -16.10 -22.56
CA LEU A 37 -41.99 -14.86 -21.88
C LEU A 37 -41.70 -14.93 -20.38
N LEU A 38 -41.89 -16.10 -19.76
CA LEU A 38 -41.61 -16.30 -18.34
C LEU A 38 -40.11 -16.21 -18.04
N ARG A 39 -39.27 -16.81 -18.91
CA ARG A 39 -37.81 -16.70 -18.80
C ARG A 39 -37.34 -15.26 -18.97
N LEU A 40 -37.83 -14.57 -20.00
CA LEU A 40 -37.52 -13.16 -20.23
C LEU A 40 -38.00 -12.27 -19.08
N GLY A 41 -39.15 -12.57 -18.48
CA GLY A 41 -39.65 -11.88 -17.30
C GLY A 41 -38.71 -12.01 -16.10
N ASN A 42 -38.24 -13.23 -15.82
CA ASN A 42 -37.27 -13.48 -14.74
C ASN A 42 -35.91 -12.79 -15.03
N ASP A 43 -35.43 -12.84 -16.27
CA ASP A 43 -34.20 -12.17 -16.68
C ASP A 43 -34.34 -10.64 -16.53
N LEU A 44 -35.50 -10.07 -16.84
CA LEU A 44 -35.75 -8.64 -16.66
C LEU A 44 -35.76 -8.27 -15.17
N GLU A 45 -36.45 -9.04 -14.33
CA GLU A 45 -36.51 -8.80 -12.88
C GLU A 45 -35.11 -8.87 -12.23
N THR A 46 -34.28 -9.85 -12.63
CA THR A 46 -32.90 -9.95 -12.13
C THR A 46 -32.07 -8.75 -12.55
N ARG A 47 -32.20 -8.28 -13.80
CA ARG A 47 -31.51 -7.07 -14.28
C ARG A 47 -31.98 -5.80 -13.60
N GLU A 48 -33.26 -5.69 -13.26
CA GLU A 48 -33.77 -4.56 -12.48
C GLU A 48 -33.20 -4.55 -11.06
N LYS A 49 -33.14 -5.71 -10.39
CA LYS A 49 -32.51 -5.84 -9.08
C LYS A 49 -31.03 -5.46 -9.11
N GLU A 50 -30.28 -5.94 -10.11
CA GLU A 50 -28.87 -5.57 -10.30
C GLU A 50 -28.71 -4.06 -10.52
N ARG A 51 -29.50 -3.47 -11.42
CA ARG A 51 -29.50 -2.02 -11.66
C ARG A 51 -29.75 -1.22 -10.39
N ASP A 52 -30.75 -1.62 -9.60
CA ASP A 52 -31.11 -0.90 -8.38
C ASP A 52 -30.04 -1.06 -7.29
N GLN A 53 -29.39 -2.22 -7.20
CA GLN A 53 -28.22 -2.41 -6.34
C GLN A 53 -27.05 -1.51 -6.75
N TRP A 54 -26.76 -1.41 -8.05
CA TRP A 54 -25.70 -0.52 -8.54
C TRP A 54 -26.03 0.96 -8.32
N ARG A 55 -27.28 1.36 -8.50
CA ARG A 55 -27.75 2.72 -8.19
C ARG A 55 -27.56 3.05 -6.71
N ALA A 56 -27.96 2.15 -5.81
CA ALA A 56 -27.78 2.35 -4.37
C ALA A 56 -26.29 2.43 -3.96
N LYS A 57 -25.43 1.61 -4.58
CA LYS A 57 -23.97 1.69 -4.36
C LYS A 57 -23.40 3.03 -4.85
N ALA A 58 -23.81 3.50 -6.03
CA ALA A 58 -23.39 4.79 -6.58
C ALA A 58 -23.77 5.95 -5.65
N GLU A 59 -25.02 6.01 -5.20
CA GLU A 59 -25.48 7.04 -4.24
C GLU A 59 -24.69 6.99 -2.92
N ASN A 60 -24.34 5.80 -2.44
CA ASN A 60 -23.54 5.66 -1.23
C ASN A 60 -22.11 6.19 -1.43
N TYR A 61 -21.50 5.92 -2.59
CA TYR A 61 -20.18 6.46 -2.92
C TYR A 61 -20.21 7.98 -3.08
N GLU A 62 -21.24 8.54 -3.71
CA GLU A 62 -21.43 10.01 -3.83
C GLU A 62 -21.53 10.66 -2.45
N ARG A 63 -22.37 10.12 -1.54
CA ARG A 63 -22.49 10.64 -0.16
C ARG A 63 -21.18 10.57 0.61
N ASN A 64 -20.39 9.51 0.42
CA ASN A 64 -19.09 9.36 1.08
C ASN A 64 -18.05 10.31 0.50
N LEU A 65 -18.04 10.51 -0.83
CA LEU A 65 -17.20 11.48 -1.50
C LEU A 65 -17.49 12.90 -0.98
N GLU A 66 -18.76 13.31 -0.96
CA GLU A 66 -19.15 14.63 -0.44
C GLU A 66 -18.73 14.84 1.02
N ARG A 67 -18.81 13.80 1.88
CA ARG A 67 -18.33 13.89 3.26
C ARG A 67 -16.82 14.09 3.33
N SER A 68 -16.07 13.35 2.52
CA SER A 68 -14.62 13.47 2.44
C SER A 68 -14.20 14.85 1.92
N GLU A 69 -14.84 15.35 0.87
CA GLU A 69 -14.59 16.68 0.31
C GLU A 69 -14.86 17.80 1.33
N ARG A 70 -15.96 17.70 2.10
CA ARG A 70 -16.24 18.64 3.20
C ARG A 70 -15.14 18.59 4.26
N GLN A 71 -14.67 17.41 4.65
CA GLN A 71 -13.62 17.25 5.64
C GLN A 71 -12.28 17.83 5.15
N ILE A 72 -11.89 17.56 3.90
CA ILE A 72 -10.70 18.13 3.27
C ILE A 72 -10.78 19.65 3.24
N THR A 73 -11.95 20.20 2.88
CA THR A 73 -12.17 21.66 2.84
C THR A 73 -11.99 22.27 4.23
N GLN A 74 -12.56 21.66 5.26
CA GLN A 74 -12.42 22.11 6.65
C GLN A 74 -10.96 22.08 7.13
N LEU A 75 -10.24 20.99 6.86
CA LEU A 75 -8.82 20.88 7.23
C LEU A 75 -7.97 21.90 6.48
N THR A 76 -8.22 22.09 5.19
CA THR A 76 -7.51 23.07 4.36
C THR A 76 -7.74 24.49 4.89
N GLN A 77 -8.97 24.82 5.30
CA GLN A 77 -9.29 26.10 5.90
C GLN A 77 -8.58 26.27 7.26
N GLY A 78 -8.60 25.23 8.10
CA GLY A 78 -7.89 25.24 9.39
C GLY A 78 -6.39 25.50 9.23
N ILE A 79 -5.73 24.85 8.26
CA ILE A 79 -4.30 25.07 7.97
C ILE A 79 -4.03 26.50 7.48
N ARG A 80 -4.91 27.06 6.65
CA ARG A 80 -4.77 28.44 6.17
C ARG A 80 -4.91 29.44 7.33
N ASP A 81 -5.88 29.23 8.22
CA ASP A 81 -6.12 30.11 9.36
C ASP A 81 -4.96 30.07 10.35
N THR A 82 -4.38 28.89 10.61
CA THR A 82 -3.17 28.78 11.46
C THR A 82 -1.96 29.44 10.80
N ALA A 83 -1.74 29.22 9.50
CA ALA A 83 -0.63 29.83 8.78
C ALA A 83 -0.73 31.38 8.74
N LEU A 84 -1.95 31.92 8.62
CA LEU A 84 -2.19 33.36 8.71
C LEU A 84 -1.84 33.91 10.10
N LYS A 85 -2.26 33.23 11.17
CA LYS A 85 -1.91 33.63 12.55
C LYS A 85 -0.41 33.59 12.79
N ASP A 86 0.26 32.52 12.39
CA ASP A 86 1.72 32.38 12.54
C ASP A 86 2.47 33.48 11.79
N LEU A 87 2.00 33.86 10.59
CA LEU A 87 2.57 34.95 9.80
C LEU A 87 2.38 36.31 10.48
N GLU A 88 1.19 36.57 11.04
CA GLU A 88 0.90 37.79 11.78
C GLU A 88 1.75 37.91 13.05
N GLU A 89 1.88 36.82 13.81
CA GLU A 89 2.73 36.74 15.00
C GLU A 89 4.21 36.94 14.66
N SER A 90 4.70 36.27 13.62
CA SER A 90 6.08 36.43 13.13
C SER A 90 6.35 37.87 12.68
N ARG A 91 5.40 38.50 11.98
CA ARG A 91 5.52 39.90 11.56
C ARG A 91 5.50 40.87 12.74
N ALA A 92 4.67 40.61 13.76
CA ALA A 92 4.63 41.40 14.98
C ALA A 92 5.96 41.29 15.75
N LEU A 93 6.53 40.08 15.85
CA LEU A 93 7.82 39.85 16.48
C LEU A 93 8.96 40.56 15.73
N ALA A 94 9.00 40.43 14.40
CA ALA A 94 10.00 41.11 13.57
C ALA A 94 9.99 42.63 13.80
N LYS A 95 8.80 43.25 13.84
CA LYS A 95 8.67 44.69 14.14
C LYS A 95 9.18 45.06 15.54
N ARG A 96 8.94 44.22 16.56
CA ARG A 96 9.46 44.48 17.92
C ARG A 96 10.98 44.43 17.94
N LEU A 97 11.57 43.41 17.31
CA LEU A 97 13.02 43.25 17.20
C LEU A 97 13.68 44.39 16.40
N GLU A 98 13.02 44.91 15.37
CA GLU A 98 13.49 46.10 14.64
C GLU A 98 13.56 47.32 15.56
N ILE A 99 12.49 47.61 16.31
CA ILE A 99 12.44 48.74 17.26
C ILE A 99 13.50 48.59 18.35
N GLU A 100 13.66 47.39 18.91
CA GLU A 100 14.66 47.10 19.94
C GLU A 100 16.08 47.25 19.41
N ASN A 101 16.36 46.78 18.19
CA ASN A 101 17.66 46.97 17.54
C ASN A 101 17.97 48.45 17.30
N GLU A 102 16.98 49.25 16.88
CA GLU A 102 17.19 50.69 16.76
C GLU A 102 17.48 51.35 18.11
N HIS A 103 16.78 50.94 19.16
CA HIS A 103 17.02 51.44 20.52
C HIS A 103 18.43 51.12 21.00
N LEU A 104 18.85 49.86 20.88
CA LEU A 104 20.19 49.40 21.24
C LEU A 104 21.28 50.10 20.42
N LYS A 105 21.04 50.35 19.13
CA LYS A 105 21.97 51.14 18.29
C LYS A 105 22.14 52.56 18.81
N ARG A 106 21.04 53.26 19.14
CA ARG A 106 21.09 54.61 19.72
C ARG A 106 21.88 54.61 21.03
N GLN A 107 21.57 53.69 21.95
CA GLN A 107 22.32 53.55 23.21
C GLN A 107 23.81 53.28 22.98
N ASN A 108 24.16 52.45 22.00
CA ASN A 108 25.56 52.15 21.68
C ASN A 108 26.30 53.40 21.14
N ASP A 109 25.63 54.20 20.31
CA ASP A 109 26.19 55.44 19.77
C ASP A 109 26.36 56.52 20.86
N ASP A 110 25.41 56.61 21.79
CA ASP A 110 25.49 57.50 22.96
C ASP A 110 26.68 57.13 23.86
N LEU A 111 26.83 55.85 24.20
CA LEU A 111 27.97 55.35 24.99
C LEU A 111 29.31 55.59 24.26
N LYS A 112 29.35 55.43 22.94
CA LYS A 112 30.55 55.77 22.14
C LYS A 112 30.84 57.26 22.14
N ALA A 113 29.83 58.12 22.19
CA ALA A 113 30.03 59.57 22.33
C ALA A 113 30.60 59.89 23.71
N GLU A 114 30.04 59.31 24.77
CA GLU A 114 30.51 59.47 26.15
C GLU A 114 31.97 59.01 26.32
N ILE A 115 32.33 57.85 25.77
CA ILE A 115 33.73 57.37 25.76
C ILE A 115 34.65 58.38 25.07
N ARG A 116 34.24 58.94 23.93
CA ARG A 116 35.05 59.93 23.19
C ARG A 116 35.24 61.21 24.01
N ASP A 117 34.22 61.66 24.72
CA ASP A 117 34.30 62.87 25.53
C ASP A 117 35.17 62.65 26.78
N LEU A 118 34.99 61.53 27.49
CA LEU A 118 35.87 61.14 28.60
C LEU A 118 37.33 60.99 28.17
N GLN A 119 37.59 60.48 26.96
CA GLN A 119 38.94 60.42 26.39
C GLN A 119 39.54 61.81 26.11
N LYS A 120 38.73 62.78 25.67
CA LYS A 120 39.19 64.18 25.50
C LYS A 120 39.51 64.79 26.86
N ASP A 121 38.64 64.61 27.85
CA ASP A 121 38.85 65.13 29.20
C ASP A 121 40.12 64.54 29.83
N CYS A 122 40.34 63.24 29.71
CA CYS A 122 41.58 62.58 30.14
C CYS A 122 42.83 63.19 29.49
N LYS A 123 42.78 63.53 28.19
CA LYS A 123 43.89 64.20 27.51
C LYS A 123 44.12 65.61 28.06
N THR A 124 43.05 66.37 28.28
CA THR A 124 43.12 67.71 28.87
C THR A 124 43.72 67.66 30.28
N PHE A 125 43.27 66.73 31.12
CA PHE A 125 43.82 66.54 32.47
C PHE A 125 45.31 66.18 32.44
N ARG A 126 45.73 65.28 31.54
CA ARG A 126 47.16 64.95 31.37
C ARG A 126 47.99 66.17 30.94
N GLN A 127 47.46 67.00 30.02
CA GLN A 127 48.14 68.23 29.60
C GLN A 127 48.23 69.25 30.73
N GLN A 128 47.16 69.44 31.52
CA GLN A 128 47.16 70.32 32.68
C GLN A 128 48.16 69.86 33.74
N LEU A 129 48.19 68.55 34.05
CA LEU A 129 49.15 67.97 35.00
C LEU A 129 50.60 68.22 34.55
N ALA A 130 50.89 68.01 33.26
CA ALA A 130 52.20 68.29 32.69
C ALA A 130 52.59 69.78 32.78
N ARG A 131 51.65 70.71 32.57
CA ARG A 131 51.90 72.16 32.72
C ARG A 131 52.26 72.53 34.16
N VAL A 132 51.47 72.07 35.13
CA VAL A 132 51.71 72.33 36.55
C VAL A 132 53.06 71.76 37.00
N GLU A 133 53.43 70.59 36.49
CA GLU A 133 54.72 69.97 36.81
C GLU A 133 55.91 70.73 36.22
N VAL A 134 55.77 71.28 35.01
CA VAL A 134 56.78 72.17 34.40
C VAL A 134 56.90 73.48 35.20
N GLU A 135 55.79 74.14 35.54
CA GLU A 135 55.79 75.38 36.34
C GLU A 135 56.48 75.16 37.70
N ARG A 136 56.21 74.05 38.39
CA ARG A 136 56.91 73.69 39.65
C ARG A 136 58.41 73.47 39.47
N ILE A 137 58.85 72.94 38.33
CA ILE A 137 60.28 72.73 38.04
C ILE A 137 60.97 74.07 37.75
N GLU A 138 60.29 74.99 37.07
CA GLU A 138 60.79 76.34 36.78
C GLU A 138 60.92 77.17 38.06
N GLU A 139 59.93 77.12 38.96
CA GLU A 139 59.98 77.74 40.28
C GLU A 139 61.16 77.23 41.14
N ARG A 140 61.47 75.92 41.06
CA ARG A 140 62.64 75.33 41.74
C ARG A 140 63.98 75.70 41.10
N ARG A 141 64.02 76.07 39.82
CA ARG A 141 65.25 76.50 39.13
C ARG A 141 65.51 78.01 39.24
N GLY A 142 64.50 78.82 39.54
CA GLY A 142 64.61 80.28 39.70
C GLY A 142 65.09 80.79 41.07
N GLY A 143 65.20 79.92 42.08
CA GLY A 143 65.56 80.28 43.46
C GLY A 143 67.03 80.03 43.80
N GLY A 144 67.94 80.91 43.37
CA GLY A 144 69.34 80.90 43.77
C GLY A 144 69.70 82.10 44.66
N GLN A 145 70.18 81.79 45.89
CA GLN A 145 70.89 82.63 46.87
C GLN A 145 70.09 83.64 47.71
N ASN A 146 69.86 83.30 48.99
CA ASN A 146 70.73 83.78 50.07
C ASN A 146 70.47 83.06 51.40
N ASP A 147 71.56 82.82 52.11
CA ASP A 147 71.70 82.11 53.39
C ASP A 147 71.12 82.84 54.62
N ALA A 148 70.80 82.02 55.63
CA ALA A 148 70.82 82.27 57.08
C ALA A 148 69.89 83.35 57.70
N ASN A 149 68.86 82.92 58.45
CA ASN A 149 68.81 82.93 59.94
C ASN A 149 67.39 82.51 60.43
N PRO A 150 67.24 81.79 61.56
CA PRO A 150 65.97 81.19 61.98
C PRO A 150 65.25 82.03 63.04
N GLN A 151 64.01 82.45 62.81
CA GLN A 151 63.07 82.69 63.91
C GLN A 151 61.63 82.74 63.44
N MET A 152 60.81 81.87 64.04
CA MET A 152 59.41 82.12 64.37
C MET A 152 58.49 82.66 63.27
N ARG A 153 57.75 81.75 62.64
CA ARG A 153 56.29 81.87 62.69
C ARG A 153 55.61 80.50 62.65
N THR A 154 55.24 80.11 63.86
CA THR A 154 54.30 79.07 64.26
C THR A 154 52.94 79.17 63.57
N LYS A 155 52.27 78.01 63.50
CA LYS A 155 50.90 77.69 63.03
C LYS A 155 50.87 77.25 61.55
N SER A 156 50.70 76.00 61.17
CA SER A 156 49.97 74.90 61.83
C SER A 156 50.49 73.55 61.32
N ARG A 157 51.00 72.71 62.22
CA ARG A 157 51.11 71.26 62.04
C ARG A 157 49.93 70.64 62.79
N SER A 158 48.95 70.09 62.07
CA SER A 158 48.21 68.87 62.44
C SER A 158 47.01 68.63 61.50
N SER A 159 47.20 67.80 60.49
CA SER A 159 46.20 66.85 59.98
C SER A 159 46.93 66.09 58.88
N SER A 160 47.48 64.94 59.24
CA SER A 160 46.86 63.64 58.95
C SER A 160 46.97 63.33 57.47
N ASP A 161 47.59 62.19 57.17
CA ASP A 161 47.39 61.45 55.94
C ASP A 161 45.97 61.63 55.42
N HIS A 162 45.82 62.43 54.37
CA HIS A 162 44.66 62.43 53.52
C HIS A 162 45.15 62.80 52.13
N LEU A 163 45.50 61.76 51.37
CA LEU A 163 45.29 61.82 49.94
C LEU A 163 43.86 62.36 49.73
N PRO A 164 43.64 63.39 48.90
CA PRO A 164 42.33 63.68 48.36
C PRO A 164 41.96 62.50 47.46
N CYS A 165 41.47 61.42 48.07
CA CYS A 165 40.66 60.45 47.38
C CYS A 165 39.30 61.14 47.29
N ASP A 166 39.14 61.99 46.28
CA ASP A 166 37.95 62.80 46.08
C ASP A 166 36.74 61.86 46.15
N GLY A 167 35.82 62.10 47.08
CA GLY A 167 34.65 61.25 47.29
C GLY A 167 33.82 61.01 46.01
N GLU A 168 33.96 61.91 45.03
CA GLU A 168 33.39 61.76 43.68
C GLU A 168 34.02 60.62 42.87
N THR A 169 35.33 60.39 42.99
CA THR A 169 36.02 59.28 42.31
C THR A 169 35.63 57.94 42.93
N ILE A 170 35.52 57.88 44.26
CA ILE A 170 35.04 56.71 44.99
C ILE A 170 33.57 56.45 44.61
N ALA A 171 32.71 57.46 44.62
CA ALA A 171 31.29 57.30 44.25
C ALA A 171 31.10 56.85 42.79
N ARG A 172 31.93 57.31 41.85
CA ARG A 172 31.92 56.82 40.46
C ARG A 172 32.37 55.37 40.37
N LEU A 173 33.40 54.97 41.13
CA LEU A 173 33.86 53.58 41.16
C LEU A 173 32.79 52.66 41.78
N GLU A 174 32.13 53.08 42.86
CA GLU A 174 31.03 52.34 43.47
C GLU A 174 29.85 52.17 42.50
N LYS A 175 29.51 53.23 41.74
CA LYS A 175 28.48 53.16 40.69
C LYS A 175 28.85 52.18 39.58
N LEU A 176 30.08 52.25 39.07
CA LEU A 176 30.56 51.31 38.05
C LEU A 176 30.60 49.86 38.56
N ILE A 177 30.97 49.65 39.83
CA ILE A 177 30.93 48.32 40.46
C ILE A 177 29.48 47.81 40.56
N ALA A 178 28.53 48.68 40.92
CA ALA A 178 27.11 48.32 40.98
C ALA A 178 26.55 47.97 39.59
N GLU A 179 26.88 48.77 38.57
CA GLU A 179 26.51 48.50 37.18
C GLU A 179 27.12 47.19 36.67
N ASN A 180 28.39 46.92 36.97
CA ASN A 180 29.06 45.69 36.57
C ASN A 180 28.42 44.45 37.24
N LYS A 181 28.07 44.56 38.54
CA LYS A 181 27.32 43.51 39.24
C LYS A 181 25.93 43.29 38.64
N GLN A 182 25.25 44.35 38.22
CA GLN A 182 23.96 44.24 37.56
C GLN A 182 24.10 43.54 36.20
N LEU A 183 25.10 43.91 35.40
CA LEU A 183 25.38 43.25 34.12
C LEU A 183 25.76 41.77 34.29
N GLU A 184 26.51 41.42 35.33
CA GLU A 184 26.80 40.01 35.68
C GLU A 184 25.52 39.22 36.02
N ALA A 185 24.60 39.84 36.78
CA ALA A 185 23.31 39.24 37.11
C ALA A 185 22.41 39.08 35.87
N ASP A 186 22.33 40.11 35.02
CA ASP A 186 21.55 40.08 33.79
C ASP A 186 22.11 39.04 32.81
N MET A 187 23.43 38.96 32.67
CA MET A 187 24.09 37.93 31.85
C MET A 187 23.81 36.52 32.37
N SER A 188 23.82 36.31 33.69
CA SER A 188 23.48 35.03 34.29
C SER A 188 22.02 34.64 34.04
N SER A 189 21.10 35.61 34.13
CA SER A 189 19.68 35.43 33.82
C SER A 189 19.45 35.09 32.33
N LEU A 190 20.13 35.80 31.43
CA LEU A 190 20.08 35.55 29.99
C LEU A 190 20.64 34.17 29.61
N LEU A 191 21.68 33.71 30.31
CA LEU A 191 22.19 32.35 30.12
C LEU A 191 21.16 31.30 30.56
N GLY A 192 20.48 31.50 31.70
CA GLY A 192 19.41 30.60 32.15
C GLY A 192 18.25 30.51 31.15
N THR A 193 17.73 31.66 30.72
CA THR A 193 16.65 31.68 29.70
C THR A 193 17.09 31.06 28.37
N LYS A 194 18.34 31.25 27.95
CA LYS A 194 18.90 30.58 26.78
C LYS A 194 18.92 29.06 26.94
N GLU A 195 19.31 28.55 28.10
CA GLU A 195 19.31 27.11 28.38
C GLU A 195 17.90 26.53 28.32
N GLU A 196 16.90 27.21 28.90
CA GLU A 196 15.49 26.83 28.80
C GLU A 196 15.01 26.76 27.34
N LEU A 197 15.32 27.79 26.53
CA LEU A 197 14.97 27.80 25.10
C LEU A 197 15.64 26.68 24.30
N VAL A 198 16.87 26.30 24.67
CA VAL A 198 17.56 25.16 24.05
C VAL A 198 16.85 23.86 24.38
N LEU A 199 16.45 23.65 25.64
CA LEU A 199 15.68 22.47 26.06
C LEU A 199 14.32 22.39 25.34
N GLU A 200 13.61 23.51 25.22
CA GLU A 200 12.35 23.57 24.47
C GLU A 200 12.55 23.24 22.98
N ARG A 201 13.60 23.79 22.35
CA ARG A 201 13.96 23.47 20.98
C ARG A 201 14.25 21.98 20.79
N GLU A 202 15.00 21.37 21.70
CA GLU A 202 15.28 19.93 21.65
C GLU A 202 14.02 19.08 21.83
N ALA A 203 13.12 19.47 22.73
CA ALA A 203 11.84 18.80 22.92
C ALA A 203 10.97 18.88 21.65
N MET A 204 10.91 20.07 21.02
CA MET A 204 10.20 20.26 19.76
C MET A 204 10.82 19.46 18.61
N ALA A 205 12.16 19.40 18.54
CA ALA A 205 12.85 18.59 17.53
C ALA A 205 12.50 17.10 17.66
N LYS A 206 12.52 16.54 18.88
CA LYS A 206 12.09 15.16 19.14
C LYS A 206 10.63 14.93 18.77
N LYS A 207 9.75 15.90 19.02
CA LYS A 207 8.33 15.83 18.64
C LYS A 207 8.17 15.80 17.11
N ILE A 208 8.93 16.62 16.39
CA ILE A 208 8.95 16.64 14.92
C ILE A 208 9.43 15.29 14.38
N GLU A 209 10.54 14.74 14.91
CA GLU A 209 11.05 13.44 14.51
C GLU A 209 10.02 12.32 14.70
N ARG A 210 9.34 12.30 15.87
CA ARG A 210 8.29 11.33 16.17
C ARG A 210 7.11 11.45 15.20
N LEU A 211 6.60 12.66 15.00
CA LEU A 211 5.47 12.90 14.10
C LEU A 211 5.84 12.59 12.64
N SER A 212 7.07 12.89 12.23
CA SER A 212 7.58 12.55 10.90
C SER A 212 7.66 11.04 10.69
N ALA A 213 8.10 10.28 11.71
CA ALA A 213 8.10 8.83 11.67
C ALA A 213 6.67 8.26 11.60
N GLU A 214 5.73 8.79 12.38
CA GLU A 214 4.31 8.40 12.34
C GLU A 214 3.68 8.73 10.97
N LEU A 215 3.96 9.90 10.41
CA LEU A 215 3.45 10.30 9.10
C LEU A 215 4.03 9.41 7.99
N THR A 216 5.32 9.07 8.07
CA THR A 216 5.97 8.14 7.13
C THR A 216 5.33 6.76 7.20
N TYR A 217 5.00 6.28 8.41
CA TYR A 217 4.32 5.01 8.63
C TYR A 217 2.87 5.04 8.09
N LEU A 218 2.14 6.15 8.28
CA LEU A 218 0.78 6.30 7.75
C LEU A 218 0.73 6.41 6.22
N LEU A 219 1.67 7.15 5.62
CA LEU A 219 1.72 7.37 4.17
C LEU A 219 2.18 6.12 3.41
N ASN A 220 3.21 5.44 3.93
CA ASN A 220 3.80 4.29 3.25
C ASN A 220 3.16 2.96 3.69
N GLY A 221 2.30 2.98 4.71
CA GLY A 221 1.81 1.79 5.40
C GLY A 221 2.94 1.03 6.09
N ASP A 222 2.61 -0.11 6.70
CA ASP A 222 3.64 -1.06 7.12
C ASP A 222 4.22 -1.74 5.86
N PRO A 223 5.50 -1.53 5.51
CA PRO A 223 6.09 -2.14 4.33
C PRO A 223 6.06 -3.68 4.41
N ARG A 224 5.99 -4.28 5.60
CA ARG A 224 5.79 -5.73 5.75
C ARG A 224 4.39 -6.14 5.35
N ARG A 225 3.37 -5.38 5.77
CA ARG A 225 1.98 -5.63 5.40
C ARG A 225 1.75 -5.49 3.90
N MET A 226 2.39 -4.52 3.24
CA MET A 226 2.32 -4.38 1.78
C MET A 226 2.91 -5.60 1.06
N VAL A 227 4.04 -6.12 1.55
CA VAL A 227 4.67 -7.34 0.98
C VAL A 227 3.80 -8.57 1.22
N GLU A 228 3.21 -8.72 2.42
CA GLU A 228 2.28 -9.81 2.74
C GLU A 228 1.00 -9.75 1.87
N ASP A 229 0.43 -8.56 1.66
CA ASP A 229 -0.73 -8.33 0.79
C ASP A 229 -0.40 -8.69 -0.67
N LEU A 230 0.81 -8.33 -1.14
CA LEU A 230 1.29 -8.67 -2.48
C LEU A 230 1.46 -10.18 -2.67
N ASP A 231 2.07 -10.86 -1.70
CA ASP A 231 2.26 -12.32 -1.73
C ASP A 231 0.91 -13.07 -1.72
N SER A 232 -0.04 -12.59 -0.93
CA SER A 232 -1.42 -13.12 -0.91
C SER A 232 -2.11 -12.97 -2.27
N LEU A 233 -2.05 -11.77 -2.87
CA LEU A 233 -2.57 -11.51 -4.22
C LEU A 233 -1.88 -12.37 -5.28
N MET A 234 -0.56 -12.58 -5.19
CA MET A 234 0.16 -13.46 -6.11
C MET A 234 -0.28 -14.92 -5.96
N ALA A 235 -0.52 -15.39 -4.73
CA ALA A 235 -1.01 -16.74 -4.48
C ALA A 235 -2.43 -16.93 -5.05
N GLU A 236 -3.32 -15.96 -4.82
CA GLU A 236 -4.66 -15.96 -5.40
C GLU A 236 -4.61 -15.93 -6.94
N ASN A 237 -3.75 -15.09 -7.53
CA ASN A 237 -3.59 -15.02 -8.98
C ASN A 237 -3.12 -16.35 -9.57
N ARG A 238 -2.17 -17.03 -8.91
CA ARG A 238 -1.71 -18.37 -9.32
C ARG A 238 -2.83 -19.40 -9.21
N TYR A 239 -3.62 -19.35 -8.15
CA TYR A 239 -4.75 -20.25 -7.95
C TYR A 239 -5.86 -20.04 -9.01
N LEU A 240 -6.22 -18.80 -9.30
CA LEU A 240 -7.20 -18.45 -10.34
C LEU A 240 -6.72 -18.85 -11.73
N LYS A 241 -5.43 -18.66 -12.03
CA LYS A 241 -4.83 -19.17 -13.29
C LYS A 241 -4.93 -20.68 -13.40
N ALA A 242 -4.60 -21.42 -12.34
CA ALA A 242 -4.72 -22.87 -12.34
C ALA A 242 -6.18 -23.34 -12.54
N GLN A 243 -7.16 -22.65 -11.92
CA GLN A 243 -8.58 -22.92 -12.17
C GLN A 243 -8.98 -22.64 -13.62
N LEU A 244 -8.51 -21.53 -14.19
CA LEU A 244 -8.79 -21.16 -15.58
C LEU A 244 -8.20 -22.19 -16.55
N ASP A 245 -6.96 -22.63 -16.31
CA ASP A 245 -6.30 -23.65 -17.11
C ASP A 245 -7.05 -24.98 -17.04
N SER A 246 -7.48 -25.40 -15.84
CA SER A 246 -8.32 -26.60 -15.66
C SER A 246 -9.64 -26.50 -16.41
N ALA A 247 -10.33 -25.36 -16.34
CA ALA A 247 -11.58 -25.15 -17.06
C ALA A 247 -11.39 -25.14 -18.59
N ASN A 248 -10.25 -24.63 -19.06
CA ASN A 248 -9.88 -24.67 -20.48
C ASN A 248 -9.59 -26.10 -20.96
N GLU A 249 -8.88 -26.90 -20.15
CA GLU A 249 -8.65 -28.33 -20.42
C GLU A 249 -9.97 -29.09 -20.49
N GLU A 250 -10.88 -28.89 -19.52
CA GLU A 250 -12.22 -29.49 -19.53
C GLU A 250 -13.01 -29.09 -20.79
N SER A 251 -13.04 -27.80 -21.13
CA SER A 251 -13.68 -27.30 -22.36
C SER A 251 -13.11 -27.97 -23.62
N GLN A 252 -11.79 -28.14 -23.68
CA GLN A 252 -11.14 -28.80 -24.81
C GLN A 252 -11.52 -30.28 -24.89
N THR A 253 -11.53 -31.01 -23.77
CA THR A 253 -11.97 -32.41 -23.75
C THR A 253 -13.45 -32.56 -24.16
N ILE A 254 -14.33 -31.64 -23.75
CA ILE A 254 -15.74 -31.63 -24.17
C ILE A 254 -15.86 -31.42 -25.68
N LYS A 255 -15.08 -30.49 -26.26
CA LYS A 255 -15.06 -30.29 -27.72
C LYS A 255 -14.62 -31.55 -28.47
N GLU A 256 -13.55 -32.18 -28.04
CA GLU A 256 -13.04 -33.42 -28.65
C GLU A 256 -14.05 -34.57 -28.53
N THR A 257 -14.72 -34.71 -27.39
CA THR A 257 -15.78 -35.73 -27.22
C THR A 257 -17.00 -35.44 -28.10
N LEU A 258 -17.43 -34.17 -28.23
CA LEU A 258 -18.50 -33.77 -29.14
C LEU A 258 -18.16 -34.08 -30.60
N GLU A 259 -16.91 -33.84 -31.01
CA GLU A 259 -16.46 -34.16 -32.37
C GLU A 259 -16.47 -35.67 -32.64
N LYS A 260 -16.07 -36.49 -31.65
CA LYS A 260 -16.20 -37.95 -31.71
C LYS A 260 -17.67 -38.39 -31.82
N TYR A 261 -18.57 -37.84 -31.01
CA TYR A 261 -19.99 -38.19 -31.11
C TYR A 261 -20.61 -37.74 -32.44
N ARG A 262 -20.18 -36.59 -32.96
CA ARG A 262 -20.62 -36.10 -34.27
C ARG A 262 -20.17 -37.03 -35.40
N THR A 263 -18.90 -37.45 -35.42
CA THR A 263 -18.40 -38.39 -36.43
C THR A 263 -19.11 -39.75 -36.36
N VAL A 264 -19.37 -40.28 -35.15
CA VAL A 264 -20.16 -41.50 -34.98
C VAL A 264 -21.59 -41.32 -35.50
N ALA A 265 -22.24 -40.20 -35.18
CA ALA A 265 -23.58 -39.90 -35.69
C ALA A 265 -23.61 -39.77 -37.21
N GLU A 266 -22.62 -39.11 -37.82
CA GLU A 266 -22.46 -39.00 -39.27
C GLU A 266 -22.24 -40.38 -39.92
N HIS A 267 -21.42 -41.26 -39.32
CA HIS A 267 -21.22 -42.64 -39.78
C HIS A 267 -22.50 -43.49 -39.69
N VAL A 268 -23.26 -43.40 -38.60
CA VAL A 268 -24.55 -44.09 -38.46
C VAL A 268 -25.55 -43.57 -39.49
N HIS A 269 -25.61 -42.26 -39.71
CA HIS A 269 -26.49 -41.65 -40.69
C HIS A 269 -26.12 -42.02 -42.13
N ALA A 270 -24.82 -42.10 -42.45
CA ALA A 270 -24.32 -42.56 -43.74
C ALA A 270 -24.64 -44.05 -43.99
N ARG A 271 -24.50 -44.90 -42.97
CA ARG A 271 -24.86 -46.33 -43.05
C ARG A 271 -26.37 -46.52 -43.29
N LYS A 272 -27.20 -45.73 -42.61
CA LYS A 272 -28.66 -45.73 -42.77
C LYS A 272 -29.13 -45.18 -44.13
N GLN A 273 -28.37 -44.26 -44.74
CA GLN A 273 -28.60 -43.79 -46.12
C GLN A 273 -28.15 -44.80 -47.17
N ALA A 274 -27.06 -45.55 -46.92
CA ALA A 274 -26.64 -46.65 -47.78
C ALA A 274 -27.67 -47.80 -47.81
N GLU A 275 -28.36 -48.04 -46.69
CA GLU A 275 -29.49 -48.99 -46.61
C GLU A 275 -30.78 -48.51 -47.31
N LEU A 276 -30.89 -47.22 -47.67
CA LEU A 276 -32.07 -46.64 -48.32
C LEU A 276 -31.94 -46.39 -49.83
N SER A 277 -30.83 -46.78 -50.46
CA SER A 277 -30.68 -46.72 -51.92
C SER A 277 -31.14 -48.04 -52.57
N PRO A 278 -32.12 -48.05 -53.50
CA PRO A 278 -32.64 -49.28 -54.07
C PRO A 278 -31.83 -49.69 -55.30
N SER A 279 -30.91 -50.65 -55.16
CA SER A 279 -30.60 -51.57 -56.27
C SER A 279 -29.86 -52.83 -55.84
N VAL A 280 -30.62 -53.93 -55.92
CA VAL A 280 -30.26 -55.23 -56.52
C VAL A 280 -29.32 -56.17 -55.74
N LYS A 281 -29.93 -57.32 -55.40
CA LYS A 281 -29.42 -58.70 -55.15
C LYS A 281 -29.08 -59.11 -53.71
N GLU A 282 -30.07 -59.82 -53.15
CA GLU A 282 -29.95 -61.15 -52.53
C GLU A 282 -28.64 -61.48 -51.79
N SER A 283 -28.69 -61.42 -50.46
CA SER A 283 -28.16 -62.48 -49.60
C SER A 283 -28.91 -62.44 -48.28
N LYS A 284 -29.58 -63.56 -47.95
CA LYS A 284 -29.99 -63.84 -46.57
C LYS A 284 -28.70 -64.06 -45.79
N ASP A 285 -28.34 -63.16 -44.89
CA ASP A 285 -27.48 -63.50 -43.78
C ASP A 285 -28.05 -62.92 -42.50
N GLU A 286 -28.09 -63.80 -41.50
CA GLU A 286 -28.77 -63.66 -40.23
C GLU A 286 -28.26 -62.44 -39.46
N GLU A 287 -29.19 -61.66 -38.92
CA GLU A 287 -28.95 -60.81 -37.75
C GLU A 287 -28.38 -61.68 -36.62
N LYS A 288 -27.06 -61.68 -36.45
CA LYS A 288 -26.43 -62.12 -35.20
C LYS A 288 -25.79 -60.91 -34.53
N SER A 289 -26.48 -60.53 -33.46
CA SER A 289 -26.02 -59.73 -32.32
C SER A 289 -24.52 -59.50 -32.30
N THR A 290 -24.11 -58.32 -32.71
CA THR A 290 -22.77 -57.80 -32.45
C THR A 290 -22.58 -57.71 -30.95
N VAL A 291 -21.85 -58.69 -30.41
CA VAL A 291 -20.96 -58.60 -29.27
C VAL A 291 -21.60 -58.01 -28.01
N ALA A 292 -22.28 -58.89 -27.27
CA ALA A 292 -22.46 -58.72 -25.84
C ALA A 292 -21.07 -58.56 -25.19
N VAL A 293 -20.88 -57.45 -24.49
CA VAL A 293 -19.69 -57.05 -23.71
C VAL A 293 -18.90 -58.26 -23.18
N VAL A 294 -17.82 -58.62 -23.88
CA VAL A 294 -16.94 -59.73 -23.48
C VAL A 294 -15.87 -59.19 -22.55
N ASN A 295 -15.89 -59.61 -21.28
CA ASN A 295 -14.87 -59.25 -20.30
C ASN A 295 -13.53 -59.92 -20.67
N MET A 296 -12.40 -59.31 -20.31
CA MET A 296 -11.04 -59.78 -20.67
C MET A 296 -10.76 -61.23 -20.24
N LYS A 297 -11.40 -61.71 -19.16
CA LYS A 297 -11.34 -63.12 -18.74
C LYS A 297 -12.00 -64.06 -19.74
N GLN A 298 -13.15 -63.65 -20.29
CA GLN A 298 -13.91 -64.42 -21.27
C GLN A 298 -13.20 -64.45 -22.63
N ILE A 299 -12.57 -63.34 -23.06
CA ILE A 299 -11.71 -63.32 -24.26
C ILE A 299 -10.55 -64.31 -24.11
N ARG A 300 -9.92 -64.34 -22.93
CA ARG A 300 -8.81 -65.26 -22.65
C ARG A 300 -9.26 -66.72 -22.69
N GLU A 301 -10.40 -67.04 -22.09
CA GLU A 301 -10.99 -68.39 -22.09
C GLU A 301 -11.33 -68.85 -23.51
N LEU A 302 -11.98 -67.99 -24.31
CA LEU A 302 -12.34 -68.25 -25.71
C LEU A 302 -11.12 -68.51 -26.60
N LEU A 303 -10.03 -67.74 -26.42
CA LEU A 303 -8.78 -67.95 -27.17
C LEU A 303 -8.04 -69.24 -26.76
N THR A 304 -8.30 -69.78 -25.56
CA THR A 304 -7.68 -71.02 -25.08
C THR A 304 -8.52 -72.28 -25.32
N SER A 305 -9.84 -72.14 -25.46
CA SER A 305 -10.72 -73.27 -25.75
C SER A 305 -10.61 -73.71 -27.20
N HIS A 306 -10.14 -74.94 -27.44
CA HIS A 306 -10.01 -75.53 -28.78
C HIS A 306 -11.35 -76.10 -29.33
N SER A 307 -12.45 -75.87 -28.62
CA SER A 307 -13.77 -76.44 -28.91
C SER A 307 -14.74 -75.48 -29.61
N ILE A 308 -14.32 -74.25 -29.90
CA ILE A 308 -15.15 -73.20 -30.50
C ILE A 308 -14.45 -72.71 -31.77
N GLU A 309 -15.08 -72.90 -32.92
CA GLU A 309 -14.61 -72.34 -34.19
C GLU A 309 -14.98 -70.86 -34.25
N LEU A 310 -13.97 -70.00 -34.16
CA LEU A 310 -14.12 -68.54 -34.27
C LEU A 310 -14.01 -68.14 -35.73
N ASP A 311 -14.88 -67.23 -36.18
CA ASP A 311 -14.83 -66.72 -37.55
C ASP A 311 -13.94 -65.45 -37.66
N GLU A 312 -13.68 -64.97 -38.89
CA GLU A 312 -12.88 -63.75 -39.08
C GLU A 312 -13.52 -62.49 -38.45
N GLY A 313 -14.85 -62.48 -38.27
CA GLY A 313 -15.57 -61.40 -37.62
C GLY A 313 -15.26 -61.34 -36.13
N ASP A 314 -15.28 -62.50 -35.47
CA ASP A 314 -14.95 -62.68 -34.06
C ASP A 314 -13.50 -62.30 -33.78
N TYR A 315 -12.55 -62.73 -34.62
CA TYR A 315 -11.15 -62.34 -34.46
C TYR A 315 -10.92 -60.84 -34.63
N ARG A 316 -11.63 -60.18 -35.56
CA ARG A 316 -11.57 -58.72 -35.73
C ARG A 316 -12.16 -57.99 -34.53
N ALA A 317 -13.32 -58.44 -34.03
CA ALA A 317 -13.96 -57.85 -32.86
C ALA A 317 -13.09 -58.00 -31.60
N MET A 318 -12.53 -59.18 -31.36
CA MET A 318 -11.61 -59.41 -30.24
C MET A 318 -10.32 -58.59 -30.36
N SER A 319 -9.75 -58.46 -31.57
CA SER A 319 -8.56 -57.65 -31.78
C SER A 319 -8.79 -56.17 -31.46
N ASN A 320 -9.96 -55.63 -31.85
CA ASN A 320 -10.33 -54.25 -31.52
C ASN A 320 -10.51 -54.06 -30.02
N ILE A 321 -11.21 -54.97 -29.34
CA ILE A 321 -11.38 -54.90 -27.87
C ILE A 321 -10.02 -54.99 -27.15
N LEU A 322 -9.14 -55.90 -27.59
CA LEU A 322 -7.80 -56.02 -27.01
C LEU A 322 -6.95 -54.76 -27.23
N LEU A 323 -7.08 -54.13 -28.40
CA LEU A 323 -6.40 -52.87 -28.72
C LEU A 323 -6.91 -51.73 -27.84
N ASP A 324 -8.22 -51.61 -27.66
CA ASP A 324 -8.85 -50.62 -26.78
C ASP A 324 -8.39 -50.80 -25.33
N VAL A 325 -8.38 -52.04 -24.82
CA VAL A 325 -7.88 -52.35 -23.47
C VAL A 325 -6.39 -52.02 -23.33
N CYS A 326 -5.60 -52.22 -24.38
CA CYS A 326 -4.18 -51.85 -24.38
C CYS A 326 -4.00 -50.33 -24.32
N ASN A 327 -4.79 -49.59 -25.11
CA ASN A 327 -4.81 -48.13 -25.12
C ASN A 327 -5.24 -47.57 -23.75
N ASP A 328 -6.28 -48.12 -23.13
CA ASP A 328 -6.74 -47.73 -21.79
C ASP A 328 -5.67 -47.94 -20.72
N LYS A 329 -4.99 -49.09 -20.74
CA LYS A 329 -3.85 -49.34 -19.84
C LYS A 329 -2.71 -48.37 -20.07
N GLN A 330 -2.43 -48.02 -21.32
CA GLN A 330 -1.40 -47.06 -21.67
C GLN A 330 -1.75 -45.65 -21.19
N MET A 331 -3.02 -45.24 -21.29
CA MET A 331 -3.51 -43.98 -20.73
C MET A 331 -3.45 -43.99 -19.20
N ALA A 332 -3.90 -45.05 -18.53
CA ALA A 332 -3.81 -45.18 -17.08
C ALA A 332 -2.36 -45.07 -16.58
N LEU A 333 -1.40 -45.72 -17.26
CA LEU A 333 0.02 -45.59 -16.97
C LEU A 333 0.54 -44.16 -17.19
N ALA A 334 0.07 -43.47 -18.24
CA ALA A 334 0.44 -42.09 -18.49
C ALA A 334 -0.07 -41.16 -17.37
N HIS A 335 -1.31 -41.31 -16.93
CA HIS A 335 -1.87 -40.57 -15.79
C HIS A 335 -1.10 -40.86 -14.51
N GLN A 336 -0.79 -42.12 -14.22
CA GLN A 336 0.00 -42.51 -13.05
C GLN A 336 1.41 -41.89 -13.07
N ARG A 337 2.08 -41.88 -14.23
CA ARG A 337 3.39 -41.22 -14.40
C ARG A 337 3.31 -39.71 -14.15
N ARG A 338 2.27 -39.03 -14.63
CA ARG A 338 2.05 -37.59 -14.36
C ARG A 338 1.80 -37.33 -12.88
N ALA A 339 0.95 -38.14 -12.24
CA ALA A 339 0.68 -38.03 -10.80
C ALA A 339 1.96 -38.21 -9.97
N ASN A 340 2.76 -39.23 -10.27
CA ASN A 340 4.05 -39.46 -9.60
C ASN A 340 5.02 -38.29 -9.82
N LYS A 341 5.03 -37.67 -11.00
CA LYS A 341 5.85 -36.47 -11.28
C LYS A 341 5.43 -35.28 -10.42
N ILE A 342 4.12 -35.05 -10.26
CA ILE A 342 3.59 -33.98 -9.40
C ILE A 342 3.97 -34.24 -7.93
N LEU A 343 3.81 -35.48 -7.45
CA LEU A 343 4.19 -35.87 -6.10
C LEU A 343 5.70 -35.69 -5.86
N GLY A 344 6.54 -36.07 -6.83
CA GLY A 344 7.99 -35.86 -6.77
C GLY A 344 8.37 -34.38 -6.66
N ASN A 345 7.73 -33.52 -7.44
CA ASN A 345 7.96 -32.06 -7.35
C ASN A 345 7.53 -31.50 -5.99
N ARG A 346 6.37 -31.92 -5.48
CA ARG A 346 5.85 -31.48 -4.17
C ARG A 346 6.78 -31.93 -3.04
N LEU A 347 7.30 -33.15 -3.11
CA LEU A 347 8.29 -33.67 -2.17
C LEU A 347 9.55 -32.81 -2.19
N HIS A 348 10.06 -32.49 -3.38
CA HIS A 348 11.24 -31.64 -3.53
C HIS A 348 11.03 -30.23 -2.96
N GLU A 349 9.87 -29.61 -3.18
CA GLU A 349 9.53 -28.31 -2.59
C GLU A 349 9.50 -28.37 -1.05
N VAL A 350 8.96 -29.45 -0.49
CA VAL A 350 8.91 -29.66 0.97
C VAL A 350 10.32 -29.88 1.53
N GLU A 351 11.16 -30.68 0.86
CA GLU A 351 12.56 -30.88 1.24
C GLU A 351 13.36 -29.56 1.22
N GLN A 352 13.18 -28.72 0.19
CA GLN A 352 13.79 -27.39 0.14
C GLN A 352 13.31 -26.49 1.29
N LYS A 353 12.01 -26.50 1.60
CA LYS A 353 11.46 -25.75 2.74
C LYS A 353 12.01 -26.24 4.07
N LEU A 354 12.19 -27.55 4.24
CA LEU A 354 12.81 -28.12 5.42
C LEU A 354 14.27 -27.63 5.56
N GLN A 355 15.05 -27.72 4.49
CA GLN A 355 16.45 -27.30 4.48
C GLN A 355 16.62 -25.81 4.80
N THR A 356 15.75 -24.95 4.26
CA THR A 356 15.77 -23.50 4.57
C THR A 356 15.39 -23.21 6.02
N LEU A 357 14.47 -23.98 6.60
CA LEU A 357 14.11 -23.87 8.02
C LEU A 357 15.22 -24.37 8.94
N GLU A 358 15.92 -25.45 8.59
CA GLU A 358 17.10 -25.93 9.33
C GLU A 358 18.22 -24.88 9.35
N LEU A 359 18.53 -24.27 8.21
CA LEU A 359 19.51 -23.17 8.11
C LEU A 359 19.10 -21.91 8.89
N ARG A 360 17.79 -21.69 9.09
CA ARG A 360 17.24 -20.57 9.84
C ARG A 360 17.15 -20.86 11.35
N GLY A 361 16.96 -22.13 11.72
CA GLY A 361 16.98 -22.61 13.11
C GLY A 361 18.36 -22.47 13.76
N ASP A 362 19.43 -22.60 12.98
CA ASP A 362 20.82 -22.41 13.44
C ASP A 362 21.20 -20.93 13.71
N LYS A 363 20.36 -19.98 13.29
CA LYS A 363 20.57 -18.54 13.53
C LYS A 363 19.73 -17.95 14.66
N SER A 364 19.04 -18.79 15.43
CA SER A 364 18.34 -18.34 16.64
C SER A 364 19.37 -18.07 17.76
N PRO A 365 19.50 -16.82 18.27
CA PRO A 365 20.39 -16.54 19.38
C PRO A 365 19.82 -17.23 20.62
N ARG A 366 20.39 -18.38 20.97
CA ARG A 366 20.09 -19.06 22.23
C ARG A 366 20.34 -18.07 23.37
N SER A 367 19.26 -17.80 24.08
CA SER A 367 19.22 -17.11 25.37
C SER A 367 20.38 -17.55 26.26
N VAL A 368 21.24 -16.58 26.56
CA VAL A 368 22.22 -16.68 27.63
C VAL A 368 21.45 -16.95 28.92
N SER A 369 21.56 -18.18 29.43
CA SER A 369 21.18 -18.49 30.81
C SER A 369 22.37 -18.13 31.71
N PRO A 370 22.16 -17.41 32.82
CA PRO A 370 23.23 -17.08 33.74
C PRO A 370 23.59 -18.33 34.55
N ARG A 371 24.89 -18.67 34.59
CA ARG A 371 25.43 -19.57 35.60
C ARG A 371 26.05 -18.72 36.72
N LEU A 372 25.77 -19.20 37.93
CA LEU A 372 26.25 -18.83 39.26
C LEU A 372 27.64 -18.20 39.32
#